data_AF-C6W6Z6-F1
#
_entry.id   AF-C6W6Z6-F1
#
_cell.length_a   1.000
_cell.length_b   1.000
_cell.length_c   1.000
_cell.angle_alpha   90.00
_cell.angle_beta   90.00
_cell.angle_gamma   90.00
#
_symmetry.space_group_name_H-M   'P 1'
#
loop_
_entity.id
_entity.type
_entity.pdbx_description
1 polymer ?
#
loop_
_entity_poly.entity_id
_entity_poly.type
_entity_poly.pdbx_seq_one_letter_code
_entity_poly.pdbx_strand_id
1 'polypeptide(L)'
;MADRMARFTFFLFCALVGVSSCFQASAQKFVVAPFNFNVKNGFYTPASTDAKALAKVKAEVPAQTFMPDPEAGMWLVYPPQQGILLFRTKELKELTNVAGKLMSPSMAIVDTIFYNQVYLQKDADGGKYSFDMCYSLRIDGKRYYTDFRPHDLAAFRQELPHHKQLLLLASQDTGYEVYADKGYPEHFHIAVFDRQNGGLKTRFISEELPFRYGYEFLDQSDNAIKSRYNDKDRTFHIAIQGLSENYKGVWDGKVLKHLE
;
A
#
# COMPACT_ATOMS: atom_id res chain seq x y z
N MET A 1 5.76 -62.55 44.60
CA MET A 1 5.10 -61.61 43.68
C MET A 1 5.40 -60.20 44.19
N ALA A 2 6.54 -59.55 43.96
CA ALA A 2 7.43 -59.53 42.80
C ALA A 2 6.66 -59.26 41.51
N ASP A 3 6.53 -57.98 41.14
CA ASP A 3 6.98 -57.45 39.84
C ASP A 3 6.83 -55.92 39.86
N ARG A 4 7.95 -55.19 39.90
CA ARG A 4 8.75 -54.72 38.74
C ARG A 4 8.00 -53.71 37.89
N MET A 5 8.42 -52.45 37.97
CA MET A 5 8.67 -51.69 36.73
C MET A 5 9.78 -50.67 36.94
N ALA A 6 10.55 -50.49 35.88
CA ALA A 6 11.95 -50.10 35.88
C ALA A 6 12.17 -48.59 35.90
N ARG A 7 13.37 -48.23 36.36
CA ARG A 7 14.05 -46.94 36.15
C ARG A 7 14.44 -46.78 34.68
N PHE A 8 14.37 -45.55 34.15
CA PHE A 8 15.26 -44.95 33.12
C PHE A 8 14.94 -43.43 33.11
N THR A 9 15.69 -42.55 33.77
CA THR A 9 16.96 -41.88 33.37
C THR A 9 16.85 -41.03 32.09
N PHE A 10 16.93 -39.70 32.28
CA PHE A 10 17.53 -38.65 31.43
C PHE A 10 17.21 -38.61 29.93
N PHE A 11 16.66 -37.50 29.43
CA PHE A 11 17.47 -36.49 28.71
C PHE A 11 16.65 -35.22 28.45
N LEU A 12 17.24 -34.11 28.88
CA LEU A 12 16.92 -32.75 28.50
C LEU A 12 17.18 -32.60 26.98
N PHE A 13 16.16 -32.32 26.19
CA PHE A 13 16.36 -31.71 24.87
C PHE A 13 15.48 -30.47 24.76
N CYS A 14 16.16 -29.34 24.87
CA CYS A 14 15.71 -28.06 24.37
C CYS A 14 15.28 -28.21 22.91
N ALA A 15 13.98 -28.36 22.67
CA ALA A 15 13.44 -28.01 21.36
C ALA A 15 13.38 -26.48 21.32
N LEU A 16 14.44 -25.88 20.77
CA LEU A 16 14.37 -24.56 20.18
C LEU A 16 13.12 -24.54 19.30
N VAL A 17 12.10 -23.80 19.71
CA VAL A 17 11.09 -23.29 18.81
C VAL A 17 11.82 -22.26 17.95
N GLY A 18 12.44 -22.75 16.87
CA GLY A 18 12.84 -21.92 15.76
C GLY A 18 11.56 -21.29 15.22
N VAL A 19 11.29 -20.06 15.66
CA VAL A 19 10.30 -19.21 15.02
C VAL A 19 10.87 -18.90 13.64
N SER A 20 10.59 -19.77 12.68
CA SER A 20 10.62 -19.46 11.27
C SER A 20 9.58 -18.35 11.07
N SER A 21 10.03 -17.11 11.23
CA SER A 21 9.33 -15.93 10.74
C SER A 21 9.24 -16.12 9.23
N CYS A 22 8.09 -16.61 8.78
CA CYS A 22 7.79 -16.77 7.37
C CYS A 22 7.76 -15.37 6.77
N PHE A 23 8.83 -14.99 6.08
CA PHE A 23 8.89 -13.80 5.25
C PHE A 23 7.91 -14.01 4.10
N GLN A 24 6.74 -13.38 4.17
CA GLN A 24 5.80 -13.37 3.05
C GLN A 24 5.71 -11.94 2.53
N ALA A 25 6.59 -11.62 1.58
CA ALA A 25 6.12 -10.75 0.50
C ALA A 25 4.88 -11.43 -0.10
N SER A 26 3.87 -10.66 -0.48
CA SER A 26 2.77 -11.16 -1.33
C SER A 26 3.01 -10.64 -2.73
N ALA A 27 2.79 -11.47 -3.75
CA ALA A 27 2.80 -10.97 -5.12
C ALA A 27 1.64 -10.00 -5.29
N GLN A 28 1.77 -9.05 -6.22
CA GLN A 28 0.70 -8.13 -6.63
C GLN A 28 -0.62 -8.89 -6.84
N LYS A 29 -1.72 -8.41 -6.23
CA LYS A 29 -3.04 -9.04 -6.37
C LYS A 29 -3.70 -8.53 -7.66
N PHE A 30 -3.68 -9.36 -8.70
CA PHE A 30 -4.25 -9.02 -10.00
C PHE A 30 -5.78 -8.92 -9.95
N VAL A 31 -6.32 -7.75 -10.28
CA VAL A 31 -7.75 -7.58 -10.62
C VAL A 31 -7.82 -7.23 -12.10
N VAL A 32 -8.07 -8.22 -12.95
CA VAL A 32 -8.23 -8.00 -14.40
C VAL A 32 -9.70 -7.67 -14.66
N ALA A 33 -10.03 -6.39 -14.87
CA ALA A 33 -11.31 -6.07 -15.46
C ALA A 33 -11.35 -6.49 -16.94
N PRO A 34 -12.52 -6.95 -17.44
CA PRO A 34 -12.69 -7.26 -18.86
C PRO A 34 -12.43 -6.01 -19.70
N PHE A 35 -11.46 -6.13 -20.61
CA PHE A 35 -10.86 -5.05 -21.40
C PHE A 35 -11.86 -4.19 -22.18
N ASN A 36 -11.60 -2.88 -22.21
CA ASN A 36 -12.09 -1.99 -23.26
C ASN A 36 -10.87 -1.50 -24.06
N PHE A 37 -10.53 -2.17 -25.16
CA PHE A 37 -9.37 -1.85 -26.02
C PHE A 37 -9.50 -0.54 -26.81
N ASN A 38 -10.58 0.20 -26.63
CA ASN A 38 -10.77 1.48 -27.26
C ASN A 38 -9.82 2.51 -26.62
N VAL A 39 -8.64 2.73 -27.20
CA VAL A 39 -7.70 3.77 -26.77
C VAL A 39 -8.06 5.09 -27.44
N LYS A 40 -8.17 6.17 -26.66
CA LYS A 40 -8.41 7.53 -27.18
C LYS A 40 -7.10 8.32 -27.25
N ASN A 41 -6.97 9.15 -28.27
CA ASN A 41 -5.88 10.12 -28.31
C ASN A 41 -6.09 11.18 -27.22
N GLY A 42 -5.04 11.46 -26.45
CA GLY A 42 -5.05 12.51 -25.43
C GLY A 42 -4.42 12.07 -24.11
N PHE A 43 -4.71 12.83 -23.06
CA PHE A 43 -4.23 12.58 -21.71
C PHE A 43 -5.38 12.78 -20.72
N TYR A 44 -5.54 11.87 -19.78
CA TYR A 44 -6.53 11.99 -18.72
C TYR A 44 -5.99 12.84 -17.56
N THR A 45 -6.73 13.87 -17.18
CA THR A 45 -6.44 14.67 -15.99
C THR A 45 -7.40 14.27 -14.87
N PRO A 46 -6.91 13.79 -13.72
CA PRO A 46 -7.77 13.42 -12.60
C PRO A 46 -8.55 14.62 -12.06
N ALA A 47 -9.85 14.43 -11.84
CA ALA A 47 -10.72 15.40 -11.20
C ALA A 47 -10.45 15.51 -9.69
N SER A 48 -9.99 14.43 -9.05
CA SER A 48 -9.67 14.41 -7.61
C SER A 48 -8.55 15.37 -7.22
N THR A 49 -7.67 15.74 -8.14
CA THR A 49 -6.54 16.64 -7.90
C THR A 49 -6.71 18.03 -8.53
N ASP A 50 -7.93 18.38 -8.98
CA ASP A 50 -8.20 19.71 -9.53
C ASP A 50 -7.97 20.79 -8.45
N ALA A 51 -6.93 21.60 -8.65
CA ALA A 51 -6.49 22.59 -7.68
C ALA A 51 -7.55 23.67 -7.41
N LYS A 52 -8.36 24.04 -8.42
CA LYS A 52 -9.40 25.07 -8.27
C LYS A 52 -10.56 24.57 -7.44
N ALA A 53 -10.95 23.30 -7.62
CA ALA A 53 -11.98 22.65 -6.86
C ALA A 53 -11.52 22.37 -5.42
N LEU A 54 -10.30 21.87 -5.22
CA LEU A 54 -9.70 21.68 -3.90
C LEU A 54 -9.67 22.97 -3.08
N ALA A 55 -9.30 24.10 -3.69
CA ALA A 55 -9.29 25.40 -3.02
C ALA A 55 -10.68 25.90 -2.58
N LYS A 56 -11.76 25.47 -3.26
CA LYS A 56 -13.14 25.88 -2.96
C LYS A 56 -13.80 25.00 -1.89
N VAL A 57 -13.38 23.75 -1.78
CA VAL A 57 -14.02 22.76 -0.90
C VAL A 57 -13.50 22.93 0.52
N LYS A 58 -14.40 23.28 1.43
CA LYS A 58 -14.11 23.45 2.86
C LYS A 58 -14.37 22.20 3.70
N ALA A 59 -15.28 21.34 3.25
CA ALA A 59 -15.63 20.12 3.97
C ALA A 59 -14.48 19.12 3.88
N GLU A 60 -14.00 18.64 5.03
CA GLU A 60 -12.96 17.64 5.11
C GLU A 60 -13.56 16.28 5.49
N VAL A 61 -13.10 15.23 4.80
CA VAL A 61 -13.40 13.85 5.14
C VAL A 61 -12.35 13.38 6.14
N PRO A 62 -12.74 12.92 7.34
CA PRO A 62 -11.78 12.44 8.32
C PRO A 62 -11.08 11.19 7.81
N ALA A 63 -9.78 11.12 8.03
CA ALA A 63 -9.00 9.93 7.73
C ALA A 63 -9.36 8.78 8.69
N GLN A 64 -9.51 7.58 8.15
CA GLN A 64 -9.64 6.37 8.95
C GLN A 64 -8.25 5.90 9.40
N THR A 65 -8.00 6.05 10.70
CA THR A 65 -6.73 5.68 11.36
C THR A 65 -6.83 4.42 12.20
N PHE A 66 -8.03 3.83 12.34
CA PHE A 66 -8.24 2.52 12.96
C PHE A 66 -9.13 1.63 12.07
N MET A 67 -8.73 0.37 11.92
CA MET A 67 -9.49 -0.65 11.20
C MET A 67 -9.67 -1.86 12.12
N PRO A 68 -10.89 -2.11 12.64
CA PRO A 68 -11.15 -3.17 13.61
C PRO A 68 -11.00 -4.57 13.02
N ASP A 69 -11.36 -4.72 11.74
CA ASP A 69 -11.21 -5.95 10.97
C ASP A 69 -10.43 -5.64 9.70
N PRO A 70 -9.08 -5.72 9.74
CA PRO A 70 -8.25 -5.49 8.57
C PRO A 70 -8.46 -6.63 7.57
N GLU A 71 -9.43 -6.45 6.66
CA GLU A 71 -9.72 -7.41 5.60
C GLU A 71 -8.49 -7.65 4.71
N ALA A 72 -8.46 -8.82 4.05
CA ALA A 72 -7.54 -9.12 2.97
C ALA A 72 -7.82 -8.21 1.75
N GLY A 73 -7.34 -6.97 1.81
CA GLY A 73 -7.64 -5.94 0.81
C GLY A 73 -7.75 -4.54 1.39
N MET A 74 -7.08 -4.25 2.51
CA MET A 74 -6.84 -2.87 2.96
C MET A 74 -5.92 -2.16 1.97
N TRP A 75 -6.24 -0.92 1.65
CA TRP A 75 -5.43 -0.01 0.84
C TRP A 75 -5.13 1.24 1.68
N LEU A 76 -4.16 2.03 1.23
CA LEU A 76 -3.87 3.33 1.79
C LEU A 76 -4.09 4.41 0.76
N VAL A 77 -4.87 5.43 1.11
CA VAL A 77 -5.01 6.63 0.29
C VAL A 77 -4.04 7.65 0.86
N TYR A 78 -2.97 7.94 0.12
CA TYR A 78 -1.99 8.97 0.48
C TYR A 78 -2.22 10.21 -0.39
N PRO A 79 -2.96 11.21 0.12
CA PRO A 79 -3.15 12.44 -0.63
C PRO A 79 -1.85 13.24 -0.70
N PRO A 80 -1.61 14.00 -1.79
CA PRO A 80 -0.56 15.02 -1.80
C PRO A 80 -0.88 16.13 -0.79
N GLN A 81 0.05 17.05 -0.57
CA GLN A 81 -0.09 18.12 0.44
C GLN A 81 -1.39 18.94 0.29
N GLN A 82 -1.86 19.18 -0.94
CA GLN A 82 -3.11 19.89 -1.19
C GLN A 82 -4.40 19.08 -0.93
N GLY A 83 -4.28 17.80 -0.62
CA GLY A 83 -5.41 16.87 -0.49
C GLY A 83 -5.88 16.27 -1.81
N ILE A 84 -6.89 15.41 -1.71
CA ILE A 84 -7.68 14.92 -2.86
C ILE A 84 -9.17 15.17 -2.62
N LEU A 85 -9.95 15.33 -3.68
CA LEU A 85 -11.41 15.32 -3.60
C LEU A 85 -11.94 13.90 -3.54
N LEU A 86 -12.97 13.72 -2.72
CA LEU A 86 -13.80 12.52 -2.66
C LEU A 86 -15.21 12.90 -3.12
N PHE A 87 -15.82 12.04 -3.92
CA PHE A 87 -17.12 12.27 -4.57
C PHE A 87 -18.19 11.34 -4.00
N ARG A 88 -19.47 11.74 -4.06
CA ARG A 88 -20.60 10.94 -3.57
C ARG A 88 -21.00 9.83 -4.55
N THR A 89 -20.75 10.04 -5.84
CA THR A 89 -21.01 9.08 -6.93
C THR A 89 -19.81 9.02 -7.90
N LYS A 90 -19.86 8.11 -8.87
CA LYS A 90 -18.85 7.98 -9.94
C LYS A 90 -18.81 9.14 -10.96
N GLU A 91 -19.65 10.16 -10.80
CA GLU A 91 -19.71 11.34 -11.68
C GLU A 91 -18.73 12.42 -11.22
N LEU A 92 -17.43 12.19 -11.46
CA LEU A 92 -16.34 12.99 -10.86
C LEU A 92 -16.21 14.41 -11.42
N LYS A 93 -16.87 14.72 -12.55
CA LYS A 93 -16.79 16.03 -13.21
C LYS A 93 -17.73 17.08 -12.60
N GLU A 94 -18.66 16.67 -11.75
CA GLU A 94 -19.66 17.57 -11.17
C GLU A 94 -19.24 18.05 -9.78
N LEU A 95 -19.00 19.36 -9.62
CA LEU A 95 -18.61 19.92 -8.31
C LEU A 95 -19.69 19.75 -7.25
N THR A 96 -20.96 19.72 -7.66
CA THR A 96 -22.10 19.41 -6.79
C THR A 96 -22.01 18.01 -6.18
N ASN A 97 -21.27 17.10 -6.81
CA ASN A 97 -21.05 15.72 -6.37
C ASN A 97 -19.86 15.57 -5.39
N VAL A 98 -19.11 16.63 -5.11
CA VAL A 98 -18.01 16.55 -4.13
C VAL A 98 -18.57 16.29 -2.73
N ALA A 99 -18.12 15.21 -2.10
CA ALA A 99 -18.42 14.86 -0.71
C ALA A 99 -17.56 15.64 0.28
N GLY A 100 -16.30 15.91 -0.08
CA GLY A 100 -15.32 16.66 0.70
C GLY A 100 -13.91 16.41 0.19
N LYS A 101 -12.91 16.91 0.91
CA LYS A 101 -11.49 16.64 0.62
C LYS A 101 -10.86 15.76 1.70
N LEU A 102 -10.01 14.82 1.31
CA LEU A 102 -9.18 14.04 2.20
C LEU A 102 -7.78 14.67 2.23
N MET A 103 -7.38 15.16 3.40
CA MET A 103 -6.12 15.89 3.59
C MET A 103 -4.97 15.05 4.14
N SER A 104 -5.30 13.92 4.77
CA SER A 104 -4.33 13.09 5.47
C SER A 104 -4.41 11.64 5.00
N PRO A 105 -3.30 10.88 5.10
CA PRO A 105 -3.30 9.46 4.79
C PRO A 105 -4.39 8.70 5.53
N SER A 106 -5.12 7.86 4.82
CA SER A 106 -6.25 7.10 5.36
C SER A 106 -6.19 5.65 4.94
N MET A 107 -6.53 4.75 5.86
CA MET A 107 -6.92 3.39 5.47
C MET A 107 -8.23 3.44 4.69
N ALA A 108 -8.36 2.56 3.71
CA ALA A 108 -9.57 2.41 2.92
C ALA A 108 -9.77 0.96 2.49
N ILE A 109 -11.03 0.60 2.22
CA ILE A 109 -11.38 -0.65 1.52
C ILE A 109 -11.84 -0.28 0.12
N VAL A 110 -11.20 -0.83 -0.91
CA VAL A 110 -11.63 -0.64 -2.30
C VAL A 110 -12.72 -1.67 -2.61
N ASP A 111 -13.95 -1.22 -2.77
CA ASP A 111 -15.10 -2.07 -3.09
C ASP A 111 -15.11 -2.46 -4.58
N THR A 112 -14.80 -1.51 -5.45
CA THR A 112 -14.91 -1.68 -6.90
C THR A 112 -13.99 -0.69 -7.61
N ILE A 113 -13.37 -1.14 -8.70
CA ILE A 113 -12.61 -0.31 -9.62
C ILE A 113 -13.39 -0.25 -10.94
N PHE A 114 -13.74 0.94 -11.39
CA PHE A 114 -14.38 1.19 -12.67
C PHE A 114 -13.32 1.63 -13.68
N TYR A 115 -13.15 0.84 -14.74
CA TYR A 115 -12.19 1.11 -15.82
C TYR A 115 -12.96 1.77 -16.97
N ASN A 116 -12.94 3.10 -17.02
CA ASN A 116 -13.77 3.84 -17.96
C ASN A 116 -13.11 3.94 -19.34
N GLN A 117 -11.86 4.40 -19.40
CA GLN A 117 -11.21 4.77 -20.66
C GLN A 117 -9.68 4.79 -20.53
N VAL A 118 -8.98 4.27 -21.54
CA VAL A 118 -7.52 4.43 -21.70
C VAL A 118 -7.22 5.55 -22.69
N TYR A 119 -6.26 6.40 -22.38
CA TYR A 119 -5.78 7.47 -23.25
C TYR A 119 -4.30 7.27 -23.60
N LEU A 120 -3.94 7.53 -24.85
CA LEU A 120 -2.57 7.53 -25.34
C LEU A 120 -2.24 8.93 -25.89
N GLN A 121 -1.27 9.58 -25.28
CA GLN A 121 -0.66 10.78 -25.80
C GLN A 121 0.61 10.39 -26.55
N LYS A 122 0.59 10.46 -27.88
CA LYS A 122 1.77 10.16 -28.70
C LYS A 122 2.82 11.27 -28.55
N ASP A 123 4.07 10.86 -28.33
CA ASP A 123 5.26 11.71 -28.37
C ASP A 123 6.39 10.99 -29.14
N ALA A 124 7.58 11.58 -29.19
CA ALA A 124 8.71 11.03 -29.95
C ALA A 124 9.20 9.66 -29.41
N ASP A 125 8.88 9.33 -28.15
CA ASP A 125 9.40 8.17 -27.43
C ASP A 125 8.39 7.00 -27.38
N GLY A 126 7.35 7.03 -28.22
CA GLY A 126 6.34 5.96 -28.31
C GLY A 126 5.03 6.26 -27.57
N GLY A 127 4.94 7.39 -26.86
CA GLY A 127 3.73 7.89 -26.23
C GLY A 127 3.53 7.46 -24.77
N LYS A 128 2.66 8.19 -24.07
CA LYS A 128 2.35 8.02 -22.65
C LYS A 128 0.89 7.61 -22.47
N TYR A 129 0.68 6.55 -21.71
CA TYR A 129 -0.64 6.08 -21.33
C TYR A 129 -1.13 6.79 -20.07
N SER A 130 -2.43 7.10 -20.03
CA SER A 130 -3.13 7.58 -18.84
C SER A 130 -4.52 6.95 -18.77
N PHE A 131 -5.06 6.80 -17.56
CA PHE A 131 -6.21 5.96 -17.30
C PHE A 131 -7.31 6.74 -16.60
N ASP A 132 -8.49 6.79 -17.20
CA ASP A 132 -9.73 7.23 -16.55
C ASP A 132 -10.29 6.06 -15.78
N MET A 133 -10.00 6.06 -14.49
CA MET A 133 -10.43 5.06 -13.54
C MET A 133 -11.19 5.73 -12.42
N CYS A 134 -12.14 5.01 -11.84
CA CYS A 134 -12.80 5.45 -10.62
C CYS A 134 -12.77 4.32 -9.61
N TYR A 135 -12.27 4.61 -8.41
CA TYR A 135 -12.27 3.72 -7.26
C TYR A 135 -13.50 4.05 -6.41
N SER A 136 -14.35 3.05 -6.15
CA SER A 136 -15.32 3.09 -5.06
C SER A 136 -14.63 2.59 -3.81
N LEU A 137 -14.47 3.45 -2.81
CA LEU A 137 -13.77 3.13 -1.59
C LEU A 137 -14.62 3.41 -0.35
N ARG A 138 -14.38 2.65 0.72
CA ARG A 138 -14.98 2.88 2.03
C ARG A 138 -13.91 3.42 2.99
N ILE A 139 -14.23 4.56 3.60
CA ILE A 139 -13.47 5.18 4.69
C ILE A 139 -14.45 5.39 5.83
N ASP A 140 -14.16 4.79 6.98
CA ASP A 140 -14.99 4.83 8.19
C ASP A 140 -16.46 4.44 7.92
N GLY A 141 -16.64 3.34 7.20
CA GLY A 141 -17.95 2.80 6.82
C GLY A 141 -18.74 3.61 5.77
N LYS A 142 -18.26 4.80 5.39
CA LYS A 142 -18.88 5.63 4.35
C LYS A 142 -18.24 5.37 3.00
N ARG A 143 -19.08 5.27 1.96
CA ARG A 143 -18.62 5.09 0.58
C ARG A 143 -18.31 6.43 -0.07
N TYR A 144 -17.19 6.47 -0.79
CA TYR A 144 -16.73 7.59 -1.61
C TYR A 144 -16.24 7.08 -2.96
N TYR A 145 -16.13 8.00 -3.91
CA TYR A 145 -15.59 7.75 -5.23
C TYR A 145 -14.41 8.70 -5.49
N THR A 146 -13.39 8.23 -6.18
CA THR A 146 -12.23 9.05 -6.59
C THR A 146 -11.53 8.43 -7.80
N ASP A 147 -10.91 9.27 -8.63
CA ASP A 147 -9.96 8.83 -9.67
C ASP A 147 -8.50 8.88 -9.19
N PHE A 148 -8.28 9.25 -7.91
CA PHE A 148 -6.98 9.11 -7.28
C PHE A 148 -6.70 7.64 -6.97
N ARG A 149 -5.59 7.11 -7.47
CA ARG A 149 -5.20 5.71 -7.28
C ARG A 149 -4.80 5.47 -5.81
N PRO A 150 -5.50 4.59 -5.06
CA PRO A 150 -5.05 4.19 -3.74
C PRO A 150 -3.78 3.34 -3.87
N HIS A 151 -2.97 3.31 -2.81
CA HIS A 151 -1.78 2.48 -2.75
C HIS A 151 -2.14 1.09 -2.27
N ASP A 152 -1.66 0.10 -3.00
CA ASP A 152 -1.77 -1.28 -2.63
C ASP A 152 -0.76 -1.60 -1.53
N LEU A 153 -1.04 -2.64 -0.74
CA LEU A 153 -0.19 -3.08 0.39
C LEU A 153 0.41 -4.45 0.11
N ALA A 154 0.41 -4.88 -1.15
CA ALA A 154 0.79 -6.23 -1.52
C ALA A 154 2.31 -6.42 -1.52
N ALA A 155 3.09 -5.37 -1.78
CA ALA A 155 4.53 -5.43 -1.99
C ALA A 155 5.31 -6.15 -0.86
N PHE A 156 5.06 -5.77 0.40
CA PHE A 156 5.79 -6.35 1.53
C PHE A 156 5.07 -6.17 2.86
N ARG A 157 5.08 -7.24 3.66
CA ARG A 157 4.47 -7.27 4.99
C ARG A 157 5.41 -7.91 6.00
N GLN A 158 5.61 -7.24 7.13
CA GLN A 158 6.44 -7.73 8.21
C GLN A 158 5.81 -7.50 9.59
N GLU A 159 5.63 -8.59 10.33
CA GLU A 159 5.30 -8.51 11.75
C GLU A 159 6.55 -8.07 12.55
N LEU A 160 6.35 -7.17 13.51
CA LEU A 160 7.38 -6.67 14.42
C LEU A 160 6.99 -7.02 15.88
N PRO A 161 7.28 -8.26 16.34
CA PRO A 161 6.66 -8.83 17.54
C PRO A 161 6.98 -8.05 18.82
N HIS A 162 8.21 -7.59 19.00
CA HIS A 162 8.62 -6.83 20.19
C HIS A 162 7.89 -5.51 20.34
N HIS A 163 7.54 -4.87 19.21
CA HIS A 163 6.81 -3.61 19.20
C HIS A 163 5.29 -3.81 19.16
N LYS A 164 4.83 -5.06 18.96
CA LYS A 164 3.41 -5.40 18.68
C LYS A 164 2.87 -4.61 17.49
N GLN A 165 3.71 -4.46 16.46
CA GLN A 165 3.45 -3.66 15.27
C GLN A 165 3.42 -4.53 14.01
N LEU A 166 2.76 -4.00 12.99
CA LEU A 166 2.79 -4.49 11.63
C LEU A 166 3.37 -3.41 10.73
N LEU A 167 4.44 -3.73 9.99
CA LEU A 167 5.00 -2.87 8.97
C LEU A 167 4.58 -3.36 7.59
N LEU A 168 4.12 -2.44 6.75
CA LEU A 168 3.75 -2.65 5.36
C LEU A 168 4.53 -1.69 4.47
N LEU A 169 4.94 -2.18 3.30
CA LEU A 169 5.34 -1.32 2.19
C LEU A 169 4.14 -1.12 1.27
N ALA A 170 3.77 0.13 1.06
CA ALA A 170 2.68 0.53 0.18
C ALA A 170 3.23 1.12 -1.11
N SER A 171 2.58 0.86 -2.25
CA SER A 171 2.97 1.40 -3.56
C SER A 171 1.75 1.70 -4.43
N GLN A 172 1.92 2.51 -5.47
CA GLN A 172 0.95 2.63 -6.55
C GLN A 172 1.48 1.88 -7.77
N ASP A 173 0.72 0.92 -8.25
CA ASP A 173 0.95 0.37 -9.59
C ASP A 173 0.62 1.45 -10.62
N THR A 174 1.59 1.95 -11.38
CA THR A 174 1.34 3.03 -12.35
C THR A 174 0.67 2.54 -13.64
N GLY A 175 0.58 1.22 -13.82
CA GLY A 175 0.14 0.61 -15.07
C GLY A 175 1.28 0.46 -16.10
N TYR A 176 1.01 -0.31 -17.15
CA TYR A 176 1.92 -0.65 -18.24
C TYR A 176 1.10 -0.76 -19.53
N GLU A 177 1.47 -0.03 -20.57
CA GLU A 177 0.72 0.05 -21.83
C GLU A 177 -0.79 0.31 -21.58
N VAL A 178 -1.66 -0.60 -22.02
CA VAL A 178 -3.12 -0.53 -21.84
C VAL A 178 -3.60 -1.10 -20.51
N TYR A 179 -2.70 -1.60 -19.66
CA TYR A 179 -3.01 -2.23 -18.39
C TYR A 179 -2.87 -1.23 -17.24
N ALA A 180 -3.98 -0.84 -16.62
CA ALA A 180 -4.00 0.26 -15.67
C ALA A 180 -3.53 -0.11 -14.25
N ASP A 181 -3.79 -1.35 -13.81
CA ASP A 181 -3.40 -1.88 -12.49
C ASP A 181 -2.39 -3.03 -12.62
N LYS A 182 -1.64 -3.04 -13.72
CA LYS A 182 -0.51 -3.94 -13.91
C LYS A 182 0.62 -3.10 -14.44
N GLY A 183 1.69 -2.99 -13.70
CA GLY A 183 2.82 -2.19 -14.17
C GLY A 183 3.85 -2.01 -13.10
N TYR A 184 4.49 -0.85 -13.17
CA TYR A 184 5.64 -0.51 -12.39
C TYR A 184 5.17 0.11 -11.06
N PRO A 185 5.43 -0.53 -9.91
CA PRO A 185 5.11 0.09 -8.64
C PRO A 185 6.01 1.30 -8.44
N GLU A 186 5.41 2.44 -8.12
CA GLU A 186 6.07 3.70 -7.78
C GLU A 186 5.37 4.31 -6.56
N HIS A 187 5.81 5.49 -6.11
CA HIS A 187 5.22 6.21 -4.99
C HIS A 187 5.19 5.36 -3.70
N PHE A 188 6.36 4.85 -3.32
CA PHE A 188 6.45 3.94 -2.19
C PHE A 188 6.32 4.68 -0.84
N HIS A 189 5.62 4.04 0.11
CA HIS A 189 5.52 4.50 1.49
C HIS A 189 5.70 3.34 2.47
N ILE A 190 6.33 3.60 3.61
CA ILE A 190 6.31 2.68 4.75
C ILE A 190 5.16 3.06 5.67
N ALA A 191 4.27 2.10 5.93
CA ALA A 191 3.18 2.23 6.89
C ALA A 191 3.41 1.27 8.06
N VAL A 192 3.29 1.78 9.27
CA VAL A 192 3.38 0.99 10.50
C VAL A 192 2.08 1.13 11.27
N PHE A 193 1.59 0.00 11.77
CA PHE A 193 0.35 -0.10 12.51
C PHE A 193 0.59 -0.77 13.86
N ASP A 194 0.04 -0.19 14.93
CA ASP A 194 -0.07 -0.87 16.22
C ASP A 194 -1.21 -1.90 16.15
N ARG A 195 -0.98 -3.11 16.66
CA ARG A 195 -2.03 -4.11 16.81
C ARG A 195 -2.87 -3.81 18.05
N GLN A 196 -4.16 -3.54 17.87
CA GLN A 196 -5.07 -3.19 18.96
C GLN A 196 -6.39 -3.96 18.83
N ASN A 197 -6.71 -4.81 19.81
CA ASN A 197 -7.97 -5.55 19.92
C ASN A 197 -8.35 -6.34 18.64
N GLY A 198 -7.36 -6.97 18.00
CA GLY A 198 -7.56 -7.68 16.72
C GLY A 198 -7.49 -6.77 15.47
N GLY A 199 -7.61 -5.46 15.64
CA GLY A 199 -7.51 -4.47 14.57
C GLY A 199 -6.12 -3.85 14.40
N LEU A 200 -6.03 -2.94 13.42
CA LEU A 200 -4.84 -2.14 13.12
C LEU A 200 -5.12 -0.66 13.38
N LYS A 201 -4.26 -0.02 14.16
CA LYS A 201 -4.24 1.42 14.36
C LYS A 201 -3.01 2.01 13.68
N THR A 202 -3.19 3.02 12.84
CA THR A 202 -2.08 3.72 12.19
C THR A 202 -1.15 4.29 13.27
N ARG A 203 0.12 3.88 13.23
CA ARG A 203 1.18 4.34 14.12
C ARG A 203 2.06 5.37 13.43
N PHE A 204 2.46 5.06 12.21
CA PHE A 204 3.38 5.87 11.43
C PHE A 204 3.14 5.62 9.95
N ILE A 205 3.31 6.67 9.16
CA ILE A 205 3.31 6.66 7.72
C ILE A 205 4.47 7.56 7.29
N SER A 206 5.35 7.06 6.43
CA SER A 206 6.42 7.88 5.87
C SER A 206 5.89 8.83 4.80
N GLU A 207 6.67 9.88 4.53
CA GLU A 207 6.64 10.54 3.22
C GLU A 207 6.97 9.53 2.10
N GLU A 208 6.81 9.96 0.85
CA GLU A 208 7.22 9.15 -0.30
C GLU A 208 8.71 8.83 -0.18
N LEU A 209 9.07 7.56 -0.34
CA LEU A 209 10.45 7.14 -0.22
C LEU A 209 11.26 7.72 -1.38
N PRO A 210 12.46 8.28 -1.13
CA PRO A 210 13.24 9.00 -2.13
C PRO A 210 14.03 8.05 -3.03
N PHE A 211 13.34 7.18 -3.75
CA PHE A 211 13.94 6.31 -4.77
C PHE A 211 12.91 6.00 -5.85
N ARG A 212 13.40 5.63 -7.04
CA ARG A 212 12.58 5.07 -8.10
C ARG A 212 12.84 3.58 -8.26
N TYR A 213 11.77 2.79 -8.31
CA TYR A 213 11.92 1.35 -8.57
C TYR A 213 12.34 1.12 -10.03
N GLY A 214 11.72 1.87 -10.95
CA GLY A 214 12.02 1.83 -12.39
C GLY A 214 11.00 1.04 -13.19
N TYR A 215 11.31 0.75 -14.46
CA TYR A 215 10.40 0.06 -15.39
C TYR A 215 10.41 -1.46 -15.21
N GLU A 216 10.28 -1.94 -13.97
CA GLU A 216 10.19 -3.38 -13.67
C GLU A 216 9.01 -3.73 -12.78
N PHE A 217 8.56 -4.98 -12.90
CA PHE A 217 7.56 -5.54 -12.00
C PHE A 217 8.21 -5.90 -10.67
N LEU A 218 7.54 -5.63 -9.55
CA LEU A 218 8.00 -6.11 -8.25
C LEU A 218 7.68 -7.60 -8.09
N ASP A 219 8.60 -8.45 -8.50
CA ASP A 219 8.52 -9.90 -8.34
C ASP A 219 9.28 -10.35 -7.07
N GLN A 220 8.72 -11.34 -6.38
CA GLN A 220 9.37 -11.94 -5.20
C GLN A 220 10.70 -12.61 -5.53
N SER A 221 10.84 -13.12 -6.76
CA SER A 221 12.05 -13.79 -7.23
C SER A 221 13.26 -12.85 -7.34
N ASP A 222 13.03 -11.54 -7.49
CA ASP A 222 14.10 -10.55 -7.66
C ASP A 222 14.83 -10.20 -6.36
N ASN A 223 14.34 -10.67 -5.20
CA ASN A 223 14.87 -10.32 -3.88
C ASN A 223 15.08 -8.80 -3.69
N ALA A 224 14.25 -8.00 -4.35
CA ALA A 224 14.37 -6.55 -4.40
C ALA A 224 14.16 -5.92 -3.00
N ILE A 225 13.41 -6.58 -2.13
CA ILE A 225 13.20 -6.13 -0.75
C ILE A 225 13.98 -7.05 0.19
N LYS A 226 14.99 -6.50 0.86
CA LYS A 226 15.75 -7.18 1.90
C LYS A 226 15.36 -6.59 3.24
N SER A 227 15.15 -7.45 4.22
CA SER A 227 14.84 -6.99 5.57
C SER A 227 15.48 -7.86 6.63
N ARG A 228 15.72 -7.26 7.79
CA ARG A 228 16.25 -7.95 8.96
C ARG A 228 15.75 -7.28 10.22
N TYR A 229 15.20 -8.08 11.11
CA TYR A 229 14.97 -7.65 12.48
C TYR A 229 16.20 -7.97 13.34
N ASN A 230 16.67 -6.99 14.12
CA ASN A 230 17.76 -7.15 15.06
C ASN A 230 17.19 -7.21 16.48
N ASP A 231 17.17 -8.40 17.07
CA ASP A 231 16.60 -8.62 18.41
C ASP A 231 17.37 -7.90 19.52
N LYS A 232 18.67 -7.61 19.32
CA LYS A 232 19.53 -7.01 20.36
C LYS A 232 19.16 -5.56 20.64
N ASP A 233 18.98 -4.77 19.58
CA ASP A 233 18.63 -3.35 19.65
C ASP A 233 17.15 -3.09 19.32
N ARG A 234 16.39 -4.15 19.00
CA ARG A 234 14.96 -4.13 18.65
C ARG A 234 14.67 -3.28 17.42
N THR A 235 15.62 -3.17 16.50
CA THR A 235 15.44 -2.41 15.26
C THR A 235 15.06 -3.30 14.09
N PHE A 236 14.28 -2.74 13.16
CA PHE A 236 13.97 -3.36 11.89
C PHE A 236 14.68 -2.61 10.77
N HIS A 237 15.55 -3.29 10.04
CA HIS A 237 16.23 -2.77 8.87
C HIS A 237 15.51 -3.23 7.61
N ILE A 238 15.30 -2.31 6.68
CA ILE A 238 14.76 -2.58 5.35
C ILE A 238 15.65 -1.92 4.29
N ALA A 239 15.89 -2.64 3.21
CA ALA A 239 16.51 -2.14 2.00
C ALA A 239 15.66 -2.53 0.80
N ILE A 240 15.41 -1.58 -0.10
CA ILE A 240 14.67 -1.78 -1.34
C ILE A 240 15.61 -1.47 -2.49
N GLN A 241 15.77 -2.43 -3.40
CA GLN A 241 16.63 -2.32 -4.57
C GLN A 241 15.78 -1.93 -5.77
N GLY A 242 15.94 -0.70 -6.25
CA GLY A 242 15.45 -0.27 -7.56
C GLY A 242 16.51 -0.44 -8.64
N LEU A 243 16.16 -0.13 -9.89
CA LEU A 243 17.07 -0.27 -11.04
C LEU A 243 18.31 0.62 -10.95
N SER A 244 18.14 1.86 -10.49
CA SER A 244 19.22 2.86 -10.44
C SER A 244 19.48 3.39 -9.03
N GLU A 245 18.49 3.32 -8.16
CA GLU A 245 18.51 3.88 -6.81
C GLU A 245 18.06 2.83 -5.81
N ASN A 246 18.65 2.87 -4.62
CA ASN A 246 18.28 1.97 -3.53
C ASN A 246 17.81 2.79 -2.34
N TYR A 247 16.79 2.28 -1.66
CA TYR A 247 16.37 2.81 -0.38
C TYR A 247 16.91 1.95 0.76
N LYS A 248 17.32 2.58 1.86
CA LYS A 248 17.62 1.90 3.13
C LYS A 248 17.00 2.66 4.30
N GLY A 249 16.42 1.94 5.24
CA GLY A 249 15.82 2.53 6.43
C GLY A 249 15.90 1.64 7.66
N VAL A 250 15.82 2.27 8.83
CA VAL A 250 15.76 1.60 10.13
C VAL A 250 14.56 2.11 10.92
N TRP A 251 13.73 1.19 11.36
CA TRP A 251 12.61 1.44 12.26
C TRP A 251 12.96 0.98 13.68
N ASP A 252 12.91 1.89 14.65
CA ASP A 252 13.22 1.60 16.06
C ASP A 252 11.99 1.30 16.94
N GLY A 253 10.79 1.19 16.34
CA GLY A 253 9.51 1.08 17.03
C GLY A 253 8.74 2.40 17.12
N LYS A 254 9.39 3.54 16.84
CA LYS A 254 8.79 4.87 16.95
C LYS A 254 9.12 5.79 15.78
N VAL A 255 10.36 5.74 15.28
CA VAL A 255 10.88 6.64 14.25
C VAL A 255 11.51 5.81 13.14
N LEU A 256 11.26 6.22 11.90
CA LEU A 256 11.96 5.73 10.72
C LEU A 256 13.16 6.65 10.45
N LYS A 257 14.35 6.07 10.40
CA LYS A 257 15.58 6.77 9.99
C LYS A 257 16.00 6.29 8.62
N HIS A 258 16.21 7.23 7.70
CA HIS A 258 16.80 6.94 6.40
C HIS A 258 18.32 6.72 6.57
N LEU A 259 18.85 5.72 5.88
CA LEU A 259 20.28 5.43 5.84
C LEU A 259 20.83 5.75 4.45
N GLU A 260 22.10 6.15 4.40
CA GLU A 260 22.89 6.28 3.18
C GLU A 260 23.27 4.88 2.60
#